data_AF-A0A3A3ZDR4-F1
#
_entry.id   AF-A0A3A3ZDR4-F1
#
_cell.length_a   1.000
_cell.length_b   1.000
_cell.length_c   1.000
_cell.angle_alpha   90.00
_cell.angle_beta   90.00
_cell.angle_gamma   90.00
#
_symmetry.space_group_name_H-M   'P 1'
#
loop_
_entity.id
_entity.type
_entity.pdbx_description
1 polymer ?
#
loop_
_entity_poly.entity_id
_entity_poly.type
_entity_poly.pdbx_seq_one_letter_code
_entity_poly.pdbx_strand_id
1 'polypeptide(L)'
;MVRLDRAGRFARTNHAGHPVTLLEGPAVAAAALACAATVPGPPRLRAAAALATGAGAVLGAWDDVAGSADARGLRGHLGALRRGEVTTGALKVVGLGAAGLTAGALVRRDPLDALLAGGVVAGAANLVNLLDLRPGRAGKAVLLLCAPALARPGAAGDLLAGPVGATAALLVPDLRARSMLGDCGANALGALVGVGIAAATSRPVLAAHLAGIAALTVASERVSFTAVIERTPGLRELDGLGRAAR
;
A
#
# COMPACT_ATOMS: atom_id res chain seq x y z
N MET A 1 -6.12 3.44 37.31
CA MET A 1 -6.44 4.25 36.12
C MET A 1 -5.29 4.12 35.13
N VAL A 2 -5.36 3.15 34.21
CA VAL A 2 -4.29 2.91 33.22
C VAL A 2 -4.38 4.03 32.18
N ARG A 3 -3.45 4.98 32.20
CA ARG A 3 -3.19 5.84 31.03
C ARG A 3 -2.68 4.89 29.95
N LEU A 4 -3.58 4.45 29.06
CA LEU A 4 -3.19 3.88 27.79
C LEU A 4 -2.45 4.99 27.06
N ASP A 5 -1.12 4.92 27.04
CA ASP A 5 -0.31 5.72 26.15
C ASP A 5 -0.60 5.26 24.71
N ARG A 6 -1.76 5.68 24.18
CA ARG A 6 -2.19 5.39 22.81
C ARG A 6 -1.23 6.03 21.80
N ALA A 7 -0.52 7.09 22.20
CA ALA A 7 0.48 7.74 21.37
C ALA A 7 1.69 6.82 21.13
N GLY A 8 2.10 6.03 22.13
CA GLY A 8 3.23 5.11 21.99
C GLY A 8 3.04 3.97 20.98
N ARG A 9 1.80 3.47 20.76
CA ARG A 9 1.55 2.30 19.89
C ARG A 9 1.47 2.62 18.39
N PHE A 10 1.13 3.85 18.03
CA PHE A 10 1.07 4.32 16.65
C PHE A 10 2.07 5.45 16.41
N ALA A 11 3.22 5.39 17.09
CA ALA A 11 4.36 6.27 16.84
C ALA A 11 5.49 5.46 16.22
N ARG A 12 6.16 6.05 15.23
CA ARG A 12 7.36 5.48 14.58
C ARG A 12 8.40 6.59 14.46
N THR A 13 9.68 6.25 14.55
CA THR A 13 10.75 7.18 14.21
C THR A 13 10.97 7.14 12.70
N ASN A 14 10.90 8.30 12.05
CA ASN A 14 11.11 8.40 10.62
C ASN A 14 12.60 8.31 10.23
N HIS A 15 12.87 8.33 8.93
CA HIS A 15 14.22 8.26 8.37
C HIS A 15 15.20 9.37 8.81
N ALA A 16 14.69 10.48 9.37
CA ALA A 16 15.47 11.62 9.86
C ALA A 16 15.58 11.63 11.40
N GLY A 17 15.12 10.58 12.08
CA GLY A 17 15.17 10.49 13.54
C GLY A 17 14.02 11.21 14.26
N HIS A 18 13.04 11.74 13.55
CA HIS A 18 11.91 12.45 14.15
C HIS A 18 10.70 11.51 14.36
N PRO A 19 9.96 11.66 15.48
CA PRO A 19 8.73 10.89 15.70
C PRO A 19 7.63 11.31 14.72
N VAL A 20 6.94 10.33 14.17
CA VAL A 20 5.73 10.48 13.34
C VAL A 20 4.61 9.63 13.92
N THR A 21 3.35 10.07 13.74
CA THR A 21 2.20 9.21 14.01
C THR A 21 1.79 8.38 12.80
N LEU A 22 1.34 7.15 13.03
CA LEU A 22 0.80 6.24 12.01
C LEU A 22 -0.74 6.29 11.91
N LEU A 23 -1.39 7.28 12.56
CA LEU A 23 -2.85 7.41 12.54
C LEU A 23 -3.44 7.81 11.18
N GLU A 24 -2.61 8.31 10.27
CA GLU A 24 -2.98 8.53 8.87
C GLU A 24 -3.39 7.22 8.18
N GLY A 25 -2.73 6.11 8.51
CA GLY A 25 -3.03 4.80 7.93
C GLY A 25 -4.47 4.33 8.17
N PRO A 26 -4.92 4.21 9.44
CA PRO A 26 -6.31 3.88 9.75
C PRO A 26 -7.35 4.83 9.14
N ALA A 27 -7.04 6.12 9.04
CA ALA A 27 -7.95 7.10 8.41
C ALA A 27 -8.13 6.82 6.91
N VAL A 28 -7.03 6.61 6.19
CA VAL A 28 -7.07 6.27 4.76
C VAL A 28 -7.68 4.88 4.54
N ALA A 29 -7.38 3.90 5.38
CA ALA A 29 -7.96 2.56 5.31
C ALA A 29 -9.48 2.59 5.55
N ALA A 30 -9.97 3.41 6.48
CA ALA A 30 -11.40 3.58 6.71
C ALA A 30 -12.11 4.20 5.48
N ALA A 31 -11.51 5.21 4.86
CA ALA A 31 -12.03 5.79 3.62
C ALA A 31 -12.05 4.76 2.47
N ALA A 32 -10.97 3.96 2.35
CA ALA A 32 -10.85 2.89 1.37
C ALA A 32 -11.94 1.82 1.57
N LEU A 33 -12.18 1.38 2.81
CA LEU A 33 -13.21 0.39 3.15
C LEU A 33 -14.63 0.93 2.92
N ALA A 34 -14.88 2.21 3.26
CA ALA A 34 -16.17 2.84 2.99
C ALA A 34 -16.47 2.84 1.48
N CYS A 35 -15.50 3.28 0.65
CA CYS A 35 -15.64 3.23 -0.81
C CYS A 35 -15.80 1.79 -1.33
N ALA A 36 -15.04 0.83 -0.81
CA ALA A 36 -15.18 -0.58 -1.18
C ALA A 36 -16.58 -1.13 -0.88
N ALA A 37 -17.21 -0.68 0.21
CA ALA A 37 -18.57 -1.09 0.58
C ALA A 37 -19.66 -0.44 -0.28
N THR A 38 -19.45 0.80 -0.73
CA THR A 38 -20.46 1.60 -1.42
C THR A 38 -20.25 1.74 -2.92
N VAL A 39 -19.17 1.19 -3.49
CA VAL A 39 -18.91 1.29 -4.93
C VAL A 39 -20.09 0.75 -5.74
N PRO A 40 -20.54 1.47 -6.78
CA PRO A 40 -21.47 0.92 -7.76
C PRO A 40 -20.91 -0.33 -8.44
N GLY A 41 -21.78 -1.31 -8.72
CA GLY A 41 -21.41 -2.48 -9.52
C GLY A 41 -21.67 -3.83 -8.85
N PRO A 42 -21.09 -4.91 -9.40
CA PRO A 42 -21.42 -6.26 -8.99
C PRO A 42 -20.99 -6.53 -7.53
N PRO A 43 -21.75 -7.33 -6.76
CA PRO A 43 -21.39 -7.68 -5.38
C PRO A 43 -19.98 -8.26 -5.22
N ARG A 44 -19.49 -8.97 -6.25
CA ARG A 44 -18.14 -9.54 -6.25
C ARG A 44 -17.04 -8.48 -6.26
N LEU A 45 -17.24 -7.33 -6.91
CA LEU A 45 -16.28 -6.23 -6.88
C LEU A 45 -16.19 -5.63 -5.48
N ARG A 46 -17.34 -5.38 -4.84
CA ARG A 46 -17.42 -4.92 -3.45
C ARG A 46 -16.72 -5.90 -2.50
N ALA A 47 -17.01 -7.19 -2.64
CA ALA A 47 -16.36 -8.23 -1.84
C ALA A 47 -14.83 -8.27 -2.05
N ALA A 48 -14.37 -8.19 -3.30
CA ALA A 48 -12.94 -8.17 -3.63
C ALA A 48 -12.23 -6.94 -3.03
N ALA A 49 -12.84 -5.76 -3.22
CA ALA A 49 -12.31 -4.50 -2.70
C ALA A 49 -12.26 -4.51 -1.16
N ALA A 50 -13.35 -4.92 -0.50
CA ALA A 50 -13.43 -4.97 0.96
C ALA A 50 -12.45 -6.00 1.56
N LEU A 51 -12.36 -7.19 0.96
CA LEU A 51 -11.43 -8.24 1.39
C LEU A 51 -9.97 -7.78 1.27
N ALA A 52 -9.57 -7.30 0.09
CA ALA A 52 -8.18 -6.93 -0.16
C ALA A 52 -7.76 -5.72 0.70
N THR A 53 -8.61 -4.69 0.77
CA THR A 53 -8.37 -3.50 1.57
C THR A 53 -8.36 -3.83 3.07
N GLY A 54 -9.31 -4.63 3.54
CA GLY A 54 -9.42 -5.03 4.94
C GLY A 54 -8.25 -5.88 5.39
N ALA A 55 -7.84 -6.87 4.59
CA ALA A 55 -6.64 -7.66 4.85
C ALA A 55 -5.39 -6.76 4.86
N GLY A 56 -5.27 -5.84 3.91
CA GLY A 56 -4.22 -4.81 3.86
C GLY A 56 -4.13 -4.00 5.15
N ALA A 57 -5.25 -3.44 5.58
CA ALA A 57 -5.35 -2.61 6.78
C ALA A 57 -5.01 -3.40 8.04
N VAL A 58 -5.58 -4.60 8.22
CA VAL A 58 -5.39 -5.41 9.43
C VAL A 58 -3.97 -5.94 9.54
N LEU A 59 -3.43 -6.52 8.48
CA LEU A 59 -2.06 -7.06 8.48
C LEU A 59 -1.04 -5.94 8.61
N GLY A 60 -1.29 -4.80 7.95
CA GLY A 60 -0.46 -3.62 8.06
C GLY A 60 -0.47 -3.01 9.47
N ALA A 61 -1.66 -2.82 10.06
CA ALA A 61 -1.78 -2.32 11.42
C ALA A 61 -1.16 -3.27 12.46
N TRP A 62 -1.27 -4.58 12.24
CA TRP A 62 -0.57 -5.56 13.07
C TRP A 62 0.95 -5.36 12.97
N ASP A 63 1.49 -5.22 11.76
CA ASP A 63 2.93 -5.04 11.57
C ASP A 63 3.44 -3.69 12.11
N ASP A 64 2.62 -2.63 12.01
CA ASP A 64 2.93 -1.33 12.61
C ASP A 64 3.07 -1.39 14.13
N VAL A 65 2.25 -2.21 14.81
CA VAL A 65 2.21 -2.32 16.28
C VAL A 65 3.14 -3.39 16.83
N ALA A 66 3.29 -4.51 16.12
CA ALA A 66 3.98 -5.71 16.60
C ALA A 66 5.29 -6.03 15.85
N GLY A 67 5.60 -5.30 14.77
CA GLY A 67 6.82 -5.52 13.99
C GLY A 67 8.08 -5.12 14.75
N SER A 68 9.08 -6.00 14.77
CA SER A 68 10.42 -5.70 15.26
C SER A 68 11.35 -5.24 14.12
N ALA A 69 12.34 -4.40 14.43
CA ALA A 69 13.25 -3.85 13.43
C ALA A 69 14.24 -4.88 12.83
N ASP A 70 14.34 -6.06 13.43
CA ASP A 70 15.47 -6.99 13.26
C ASP A 70 15.39 -7.89 12.01
N ALA A 71 14.23 -8.00 11.37
CA ALA A 71 14.05 -8.77 10.14
C ALA A 71 13.28 -7.96 9.09
N ARG A 72 14.01 -7.27 8.20
CA ARG A 72 13.43 -6.55 7.06
C ARG A 72 13.79 -7.21 5.73
N GLY A 73 12.87 -7.12 4.77
CA GLY A 73 13.05 -7.63 3.41
C GLY A 73 12.86 -9.15 3.29
N LEU A 74 12.72 -9.64 2.06
CA LEU A 74 12.42 -11.06 1.80
C LEU A 74 13.50 -11.99 2.36
N ARG A 75 14.77 -11.63 2.25
CA ARG A 75 15.88 -12.42 2.82
C ARG A 75 15.83 -12.51 4.34
N GLY A 76 15.45 -11.42 5.01
CA GLY A 76 15.32 -11.39 6.47
C GLY A 76 14.21 -12.32 6.94
N HIS A 77 13.03 -12.24 6.31
CA HIS A 77 11.89 -13.10 6.65
C HIS A 77 12.14 -14.57 6.32
N LEU A 78 12.74 -14.88 5.15
CA LEU A 78 13.12 -16.26 4.80
C LEU A 78 14.19 -16.83 5.73
N GLY A 79 15.15 -16.00 6.16
CA GLY A 79 16.15 -16.39 7.15
C GLY A 79 15.54 -16.70 8.51
N ALA A 80 14.58 -15.89 8.97
CA ALA A 80 13.83 -16.12 10.20
C ALA A 80 13.00 -17.42 10.11
N LEU A 81 12.29 -17.64 9.00
CA LEU A 81 11.53 -18.87 8.79
C LEU A 81 12.42 -20.12 8.81
N ARG A 82 13.64 -20.05 8.26
CA ARG A 82 14.62 -21.15 8.33
C ARG A 82 15.08 -21.46 9.76
N ARG A 83 14.96 -20.50 10.69
CA ARG A 83 15.21 -20.68 12.13
C ARG A 83 13.94 -21.08 12.91
N GLY A 84 12.82 -21.31 12.22
CA GLY A 84 11.52 -21.58 12.84
C GLY A 84 10.81 -20.36 13.39
N GLU A 85 11.28 -19.15 13.08
CA GLU A 85 10.70 -17.88 13.54
C GLU A 85 9.70 -17.34 12.52
N VAL A 86 8.41 -17.29 12.90
CA VAL A 86 7.36 -16.66 12.09
C VAL A 86 7.30 -15.17 12.42
N THR A 87 7.74 -14.34 11.48
CA THR A 87 7.69 -12.88 11.62
C THR A 87 6.34 -12.31 11.19
N THR A 88 5.97 -11.15 11.74
CA THR A 88 4.79 -10.38 11.31
C THR A 88 4.85 -10.04 9.82
N GLY A 89 6.03 -9.71 9.31
CA GLY A 89 6.27 -9.49 7.88
C GLY A 89 6.02 -10.73 7.01
N ALA A 90 6.39 -11.94 7.48
CA ALA A 90 6.08 -13.18 6.75
C ALA A 90 4.57 -13.43 6.69
N LEU A 91 3.86 -13.24 7.82
CA LEU A 91 2.40 -13.34 7.86
C LEU A 91 1.73 -12.32 6.95
N LYS A 92 2.26 -11.09 6.91
CA LYS A 92 1.80 -10.03 6.01
C LYS A 92 1.94 -10.44 4.54
N VAL A 93 3.11 -10.92 4.13
CA VAL A 93 3.33 -11.35 2.73
C VAL A 93 2.37 -12.48 2.33
N VAL A 94 2.22 -13.51 3.17
CA VAL A 94 1.30 -14.63 2.90
C VAL A 94 -0.15 -14.15 2.87
N GLY A 95 -0.56 -13.36 3.86
CA GLY A 95 -1.92 -12.86 3.99
C GLY A 95 -2.33 -11.92 2.85
N LEU A 96 -1.45 -10.99 2.45
CA LEU A 96 -1.69 -10.12 1.30
C LEU A 96 -1.72 -10.92 -0.02
N GLY A 97 -0.85 -11.92 -0.16
CA GLY A 97 -0.86 -12.83 -1.30
C GLY A 97 -2.18 -13.60 -1.40
N ALA A 98 -2.64 -14.20 -0.31
CA ALA A 98 -3.90 -14.93 -0.26
C ALA A 98 -5.10 -14.01 -0.54
N ALA A 99 -5.18 -12.86 0.13
CA ALA A 99 -6.25 -11.88 -0.08
C ALA A 99 -6.26 -11.35 -1.52
N GLY A 100 -5.09 -11.10 -2.10
CA GLY A 100 -4.92 -10.70 -3.49
C GLY A 100 -5.46 -11.76 -4.45
N LEU A 101 -5.03 -13.02 -4.32
CA LEU A 101 -5.51 -14.13 -5.16
C LEU A 101 -7.02 -14.32 -5.05
N THR A 102 -7.58 -14.25 -3.83
CA THR A 102 -9.03 -14.33 -3.64
C THR A 102 -9.76 -13.15 -4.30
N ALA A 103 -9.25 -11.93 -4.14
CA ALA A 103 -9.81 -10.75 -4.81
C ALA A 103 -9.73 -10.87 -6.34
N GLY A 104 -8.62 -11.38 -6.88
CA GLY A 104 -8.45 -11.65 -8.31
C GLY A 104 -9.49 -12.63 -8.84
N ALA A 105 -9.74 -13.74 -8.13
CA ALA A 105 -10.75 -14.73 -8.47
C ALA A 105 -12.21 -14.20 -8.33
N LEU A 106 -12.44 -13.21 -7.47
CA LEU A 106 -13.73 -12.54 -7.37
C LEU A 106 -13.98 -11.58 -8.55
N VAL A 107 -12.93 -10.89 -9.02
CA VAL A 107 -13.03 -9.89 -10.09
C VAL A 107 -12.98 -10.53 -11.49
N ARG A 108 -12.22 -11.61 -11.67
CA ARG A 108 -12.00 -12.27 -12.98
C ARG A 108 -12.50 -13.71 -12.98
N ARG A 109 -13.13 -14.11 -14.09
CA ARG A 109 -13.66 -15.47 -14.27
C ARG A 109 -12.66 -16.43 -14.89
N ASP A 110 -11.85 -15.92 -15.82
CA ASP A 110 -10.76 -16.70 -16.42
C ASP A 110 -9.66 -16.95 -15.37
N PRO A 111 -9.18 -18.19 -15.18
CA PRO A 111 -8.21 -18.52 -14.14
C PRO A 111 -6.87 -17.79 -14.28
N LEU A 112 -6.39 -17.57 -15.50
CA LEU A 112 -5.14 -16.84 -15.72
C LEU A 112 -5.33 -15.36 -15.41
N ASP A 113 -6.44 -14.76 -15.82
CA ASP A 113 -6.75 -13.37 -15.48
C ASP A 113 -6.95 -13.18 -13.98
N ALA A 114 -7.54 -14.16 -13.29
CA ALA A 114 -7.67 -14.15 -11.83
C ALA A 114 -6.31 -14.21 -11.13
N LEU A 115 -5.39 -15.05 -11.62
CA LEU A 115 -4.02 -15.13 -11.11
C LEU A 115 -3.26 -13.82 -11.31
N LEU A 116 -3.32 -13.27 -12.54
CA LEU A 116 -2.69 -11.99 -12.87
C LEU A 116 -3.26 -10.84 -12.02
N ALA A 117 -4.59 -10.76 -11.92
CA ALA A 117 -5.28 -9.79 -11.09
C ALA A 117 -4.87 -9.92 -9.61
N GLY A 118 -4.81 -11.13 -9.09
CA GLY A 118 -4.41 -11.36 -7.70
C GLY A 118 -2.96 -10.97 -7.41
N GLY A 119 -2.06 -11.25 -8.36
CA GLY A 119 -0.68 -10.77 -8.31
C GLY A 119 -0.59 -9.25 -8.33
N VAL A 120 -1.40 -8.57 -9.16
CA VAL A 120 -1.46 -7.09 -9.20
C VAL A 120 -2.00 -6.54 -7.89
N VAL A 121 -3.04 -7.12 -7.29
CA VAL A 121 -3.59 -6.69 -6.00
C VAL A 121 -2.56 -6.80 -4.87
N ALA A 122 -1.96 -7.98 -4.70
CA ALA A 122 -0.95 -8.20 -3.66
C ALA A 122 0.32 -7.37 -3.90
N GLY A 123 0.75 -7.30 -5.16
CA GLY A 123 1.93 -6.56 -5.56
C GLY A 123 1.78 -5.04 -5.42
N ALA A 124 0.60 -4.49 -5.72
CA ALA A 124 0.33 -3.06 -5.53
C ALA A 124 0.33 -2.68 -4.05
N ALA A 125 -0.25 -3.50 -3.17
CA ALA A 125 -0.15 -3.32 -1.72
C ALA A 125 1.32 -3.25 -1.27
N ASN A 126 2.12 -4.22 -1.66
CA ASN A 126 3.55 -4.25 -1.35
C ASN A 126 4.31 -3.06 -1.93
N LEU A 127 4.03 -2.65 -3.18
CA LEU A 127 4.73 -1.55 -3.82
C LEU A 127 4.45 -0.20 -3.15
N VAL A 128 3.19 0.09 -2.80
CA VAL A 128 2.85 1.31 -2.05
C VAL A 128 3.55 1.31 -0.70
N ASN A 129 3.61 0.16 -0.01
CA ASN A 129 4.36 0.00 1.23
C ASN A 129 5.87 0.26 1.07
N LEU A 130 6.49 -0.24 -0.02
CA LEU A 130 7.90 0.03 -0.34
C LEU A 130 8.18 1.51 -0.62
N LEU A 131 7.16 2.27 -1.05
CA LEU A 131 7.26 3.70 -1.25
C LEU A 131 7.07 4.49 0.05
N ASP A 132 6.50 3.91 1.11
CA ASP A 132 6.24 4.60 2.38
C ASP A 132 7.47 4.65 3.32
N LEU A 133 8.65 4.90 2.75
CA LEU A 133 9.92 5.01 3.50
C LEU A 133 10.29 6.46 3.82
N ARG A 134 9.64 7.43 3.18
CA ARG A 134 9.85 8.85 3.43
C ARG A 134 8.51 9.59 3.44
N PRO A 135 8.36 10.61 4.31
CA PRO A 135 7.10 11.30 4.45
C PRO A 135 6.57 11.86 3.12
N GLY A 136 5.31 11.61 2.80
CA GLY A 136 4.61 12.06 1.60
C GLY A 136 4.98 11.33 0.30
N ARG A 137 5.92 10.37 0.30
CA ARG A 137 6.31 9.67 -0.93
C ARG A 137 5.19 8.78 -1.45
N ALA A 138 4.69 7.87 -0.61
CA ALA A 138 3.61 6.96 -0.99
C ALA A 138 2.35 7.74 -1.37
N GLY A 139 1.98 8.76 -0.58
CA GLY A 139 0.86 9.65 -0.88
C GLY A 139 0.95 10.28 -2.27
N LYS A 140 2.07 10.95 -2.60
CA LYS A 140 2.29 11.53 -3.94
C LYS A 140 2.18 10.50 -5.05
N ALA A 141 2.81 9.33 -4.88
CA ALA A 141 2.81 8.29 -5.89
C ALA A 141 1.38 7.83 -6.19
N VAL A 142 0.57 7.57 -5.16
CA VAL A 142 -0.84 7.18 -5.34
C VAL A 142 -1.63 8.30 -6.00
N LEU A 143 -1.49 9.56 -5.57
CA LEU A 143 -2.20 10.70 -6.16
C LEU A 143 -1.91 10.82 -7.67
N LEU A 144 -0.65 10.70 -8.07
CA LEU A 144 -0.24 10.79 -9.48
C LEU A 144 -0.73 9.59 -10.28
N LEU A 145 -0.55 8.37 -9.76
CA LEU A 145 -0.91 7.14 -10.46
C LEU A 145 -2.42 6.95 -10.60
N CYS A 146 -3.22 7.45 -9.64
CA CYS A 146 -4.67 7.32 -9.66
C CYS A 146 -5.37 8.45 -10.43
N ALA A 147 -4.71 9.58 -10.71
CA ALA A 147 -5.31 10.71 -11.41
C ALA A 147 -6.02 10.34 -12.73
N PRO A 148 -5.45 9.48 -13.61
CA PRO A 148 -6.13 9.08 -14.84
C PRO A 148 -7.42 8.29 -14.60
N ALA A 149 -7.47 7.48 -13.54
CA ALA A 149 -8.66 6.70 -13.18
C ALA A 149 -9.78 7.60 -12.63
N LEU A 150 -9.43 8.67 -11.92
CA LEU A 150 -10.38 9.65 -11.38
C LEU A 150 -10.92 10.60 -12.45
N ALA A 151 -10.16 10.83 -13.53
CA ALA A 151 -10.56 11.69 -14.64
C ALA A 151 -11.61 11.04 -15.58
N ARG A 152 -11.94 9.75 -15.38
CA ARG A 152 -12.87 9.01 -16.22
C ARG A 152 -13.95 8.35 -15.37
N PRO A 153 -15.24 8.43 -15.77
CA PRO A 153 -16.29 7.68 -15.10
C PRO A 153 -16.00 6.17 -15.15
N GLY A 154 -16.22 5.49 -14.02
CA GLY A 154 -16.12 4.04 -13.95
C GLY A 154 -15.72 3.53 -12.57
N ALA A 155 -15.93 2.23 -12.36
CA ALA A 155 -15.78 1.60 -11.04
C ALA A 155 -14.39 1.79 -10.41
N ALA A 156 -13.32 1.88 -11.21
CA ALA A 156 -11.98 2.15 -10.68
C ALA A 156 -11.86 3.57 -10.10
N GLY A 157 -12.42 4.59 -10.77
CA GLY A 157 -12.48 5.95 -10.24
C GLY A 157 -13.35 6.01 -8.98
N ASP A 158 -14.52 5.38 -9.01
CA ASP A 158 -15.47 5.34 -7.89
C ASP A 158 -14.86 4.69 -6.63
N LEU A 159 -14.11 3.59 -6.80
CA LEU A 159 -13.38 2.93 -5.71
C LEU A 159 -12.31 3.83 -5.09
N LEU A 160 -11.60 4.58 -5.93
CA LEU A 160 -10.39 5.30 -5.54
C LEU A 160 -10.67 6.73 -5.07
N ALA A 161 -11.80 7.33 -5.43
CA ALA A 161 -12.10 8.73 -5.15
C ALA A 161 -12.00 9.08 -3.65
N GLY A 162 -12.65 8.33 -2.77
CA GLY A 162 -12.61 8.56 -1.33
C GLY A 162 -11.21 8.39 -0.71
N PRO A 163 -10.53 7.24 -0.88
CA PRO A 163 -9.20 7.06 -0.31
C PRO A 163 -8.14 7.98 -0.91
N VAL A 164 -8.18 8.29 -2.21
CA VAL A 164 -7.30 9.32 -2.82
C VAL A 164 -7.60 10.70 -2.23
N GLY A 165 -8.88 11.05 -2.03
CA GLY A 165 -9.27 12.28 -1.35
C GLY A 165 -8.76 12.35 0.09
N ALA A 166 -8.84 11.24 0.84
CA ALA A 166 -8.30 11.13 2.19
C ALA A 166 -6.77 11.29 2.20
N THR A 167 -6.06 10.63 1.29
CA THR A 167 -4.61 10.79 1.10
C THR A 167 -4.25 12.23 0.75
N ALA A 168 -5.00 12.90 -0.13
CA ALA A 168 -4.77 14.30 -0.47
C ALA A 168 -4.97 15.22 0.75
N ALA A 169 -6.02 14.99 1.55
CA ALA A 169 -6.30 15.76 2.76
C ALA A 169 -5.21 15.59 3.85
N LEU A 170 -4.59 14.41 3.92
CA LEU A 170 -3.54 14.08 4.89
C LEU A 170 -2.12 14.31 4.36
N LEU A 171 -1.98 14.72 3.09
CA LEU A 171 -0.66 14.90 2.47
C LEU A 171 0.18 15.96 3.17
N VAL A 172 -0.42 17.05 3.67
CA VAL A 172 0.32 18.14 4.34
C VAL A 172 0.95 17.70 5.67
N PRO A 173 0.21 17.08 6.63
CA PRO A 173 0.84 16.53 7.82
C PRO A 173 1.88 15.45 7.52
N ASP A 174 1.66 14.63 6.49
CA ASP A 174 2.66 13.64 6.03
C ASP A 174 3.94 14.35 5.53
N LEU A 175 3.85 15.28 4.59
CA LEU A 175 4.98 16.06 4.07
C LEU A 175 5.78 16.81 5.15
N ARG A 176 5.09 17.24 6.21
CA ARG A 176 5.71 17.90 7.38
C ARG A 176 6.31 16.91 8.38
N ALA A 177 6.35 15.63 8.05
CA ALA A 177 6.84 14.56 8.91
C ALA A 177 6.16 14.56 10.29
N ARG A 178 4.85 14.80 10.31
CA ARG A 178 4.02 14.70 11.53
C ARG A 178 3.25 13.38 11.55
N SER A 179 2.81 12.92 10.38
CA SER A 179 2.23 11.60 10.18
C SER A 179 2.96 10.85 9.07
N MET A 180 2.68 9.56 8.94
CA MET A 180 2.96 8.74 7.76
C MET A 180 1.83 7.71 7.59
N LEU A 181 1.61 7.25 6.36
CA LEU A 181 0.61 6.21 6.05
C LEU A 181 0.81 4.95 6.90
N GLY A 182 2.05 4.53 7.12
CA GLY A 182 2.36 3.27 7.78
C GLY A 182 1.93 2.06 6.95
N ASP A 183 2.24 0.87 7.47
CA ASP A 183 1.93 -0.38 6.79
C ASP A 183 0.40 -0.58 6.70
N CYS A 184 -0.37 -0.11 7.69
CA CYS A 184 -1.84 -0.11 7.65
C CYS A 184 -2.40 0.62 6.42
N GLY A 185 -2.03 1.89 6.24
CA GLY A 185 -2.54 2.72 5.16
C GLY A 185 -2.00 2.29 3.81
N ALA A 186 -0.69 2.06 3.73
CA ALA A 186 -0.02 1.76 2.47
C ALA A 186 -0.50 0.44 1.86
N ASN A 187 -0.64 -0.62 2.66
CA ASN A 187 -1.12 -1.91 2.15
C ASN A 187 -2.62 -1.86 1.78
N ALA A 188 -3.46 -1.19 2.60
CA ALA A 188 -4.88 -1.04 2.30
C ALA A 188 -5.11 -0.26 0.99
N LEU A 189 -4.45 0.89 0.86
CA LEU A 189 -4.54 1.75 -0.31
C LEU A 189 -4.00 1.07 -1.57
N GLY A 190 -2.82 0.45 -1.48
CA GLY A 190 -2.22 -0.27 -2.60
C GLY A 190 -3.05 -1.48 -3.05
N ALA A 191 -3.63 -2.23 -2.10
CA ALA A 191 -4.53 -3.34 -2.42
C ALA A 191 -5.77 -2.86 -3.20
N LEU A 192 -6.37 -1.75 -2.76
CA LEU A 192 -7.54 -1.18 -3.43
C LEU A 192 -7.22 -0.63 -4.83
N VAL A 193 -6.07 0.03 -5.00
CA VAL A 193 -5.54 0.43 -6.32
C VAL A 193 -5.38 -0.78 -7.22
N GLY A 194 -4.82 -1.88 -6.70
CA GLY A 194 -4.70 -3.14 -7.42
C GLY A 194 -6.06 -3.73 -7.83
N VAL A 195 -7.09 -3.65 -6.98
CA VAL A 195 -8.45 -4.08 -7.33
C VAL A 195 -9.03 -3.20 -8.44
N GLY A 196 -8.82 -1.88 -8.39
CA GLY A 196 -9.23 -0.94 -9.44
C GLY A 196 -8.59 -1.27 -10.80
N ILE A 197 -7.28 -1.51 -10.83
CA ILE A 197 -6.56 -1.96 -12.03
C ILE A 197 -7.12 -3.30 -12.51
N ALA A 198 -7.31 -4.25 -11.59
CA ALA A 198 -7.82 -5.58 -11.88
C ALA A 198 -9.26 -5.57 -12.41
N ALA A 199 -10.08 -4.59 -12.08
CA ALA A 199 -11.43 -4.46 -12.60
C ALA A 199 -11.50 -3.75 -13.96
N ALA A 200 -10.56 -2.85 -14.25
CA ALA A 200 -10.69 -1.91 -15.38
C ALA A 200 -9.83 -2.22 -16.62
N THR A 201 -8.91 -3.18 -16.56
CA THR A 201 -7.89 -3.35 -17.61
C THR A 201 -8.03 -4.66 -18.41
N SER A 202 -7.33 -4.79 -19.54
CA SER A 202 -7.28 -6.05 -20.31
C SER A 202 -6.15 -6.96 -19.80
N ARG A 203 -6.16 -8.24 -20.19
CA ARG A 203 -5.10 -9.21 -19.84
C ARG A 203 -3.68 -8.71 -20.13
N PRO A 204 -3.35 -8.16 -21.32
CA PRO A 204 -2.01 -7.64 -21.58
C PRO A 204 -1.62 -6.51 -20.64
N VAL A 205 -2.56 -5.63 -20.32
CA VAL A 205 -2.33 -4.52 -19.39
C VAL A 205 -2.14 -5.03 -17.96
N LEU A 206 -2.92 -6.02 -17.53
CA LEU A 206 -2.72 -6.71 -16.25
C LEU A 206 -1.33 -7.35 -16.14
N ALA A 207 -0.92 -8.08 -17.18
CA ALA A 207 0.40 -8.70 -17.25
C ALA A 207 1.52 -7.66 -17.20
N ALA A 208 1.36 -6.53 -17.90
CA ALA A 208 2.32 -5.42 -17.86
C ALA A 208 2.43 -4.79 -16.46
N HIS A 209 1.30 -4.57 -15.77
CA HIS A 209 1.31 -4.08 -14.38
C HIS A 209 2.01 -5.07 -13.45
N LEU A 210 1.68 -6.36 -13.54
CA LEU A 210 2.32 -7.38 -12.72
C LEU A 210 3.82 -7.46 -12.98
N ALA A 211 4.24 -7.44 -14.25
CA ALA A 211 5.64 -7.46 -14.61
C ALA A 211 6.40 -6.23 -14.08
N GLY A 212 5.82 -5.03 -14.21
CA GLY A 212 6.40 -3.81 -13.67
C GLY A 212 6.52 -3.83 -12.15
N ILE A 213 5.46 -4.24 -11.45
CA ILE A 213 5.46 -4.37 -9.98
C ILE A 213 6.47 -5.41 -9.51
N ALA A 214 6.54 -6.57 -10.18
CA ALA A 214 7.50 -7.62 -9.87
C ALA A 214 8.95 -7.14 -10.09
N ALA A 215 9.21 -6.45 -11.21
CA ALA A 215 10.52 -5.88 -11.51
C ALA A 215 10.95 -4.87 -10.44
N LEU A 216 10.05 -3.97 -10.04
CA LEU A 216 10.29 -3.00 -8.96
C LEU A 216 10.54 -3.70 -7.63
N THR A 217 9.73 -4.69 -7.27
CA THR A 217 9.88 -5.46 -6.02
C THR A 217 11.22 -6.21 -5.98
N VAL A 218 11.65 -6.82 -7.09
CA VAL A 218 12.95 -7.47 -7.18
C VAL A 218 14.08 -6.43 -7.12
N ALA A 219 13.91 -5.27 -7.77
CA ALA A 219 14.88 -4.19 -7.73
C ALA A 219 15.08 -3.64 -6.31
N SER A 220 14.01 -3.52 -5.50
CA SER A 220 14.10 -2.99 -4.13
C SER A 220 14.94 -3.87 -3.19
N GLU A 221 15.05 -5.17 -3.47
CA GLU A 221 15.90 -6.09 -2.69
C GLU A 221 17.41 -5.92 -2.98
N ARG A 222 17.76 -5.27 -4.10
CA ARG A 222 19.16 -5.06 -4.52
C ARG A 222 19.59 -3.61 -4.39
N VAL A 223 18.68 -2.67 -4.66
CA VAL A 223 18.97 -1.24 -4.69
C VAL A 223 17.87 -0.50 -3.93
N SER A 224 18.27 0.38 -3.02
CA SER A 224 17.35 1.26 -2.31
C SER A 224 16.65 2.22 -3.29
N PHE A 225 15.32 2.17 -3.38
CA PHE A 225 14.54 3.15 -4.16
C PHE A 225 14.86 4.58 -3.76
N THR A 226 15.10 4.83 -2.47
CA THR A 226 15.54 6.12 -1.99
C THR A 226 16.83 6.57 -2.64
N ALA A 227 17.84 5.70 -2.75
CA ALA A 227 19.11 6.04 -3.39
C ALA A 227 18.94 6.27 -4.90
N VAL A 228 18.06 5.52 -5.57
CA VAL A 228 17.72 5.75 -6.99
C VAL A 228 17.04 7.10 -7.17
N ILE A 229 16.05 7.42 -6.34
CA ILE A 229 15.32 8.70 -6.40
C ILE A 229 16.26 9.87 -6.14
N GLU A 230 17.15 9.80 -5.15
CA GLU A 230 18.07 10.88 -4.81
C GLU A 230 19.11 11.17 -5.91
N ARG A 231 19.52 10.17 -6.70
CA ARG A 231 20.51 10.35 -7.78
C ARG A 231 19.90 10.70 -9.14
N THR A 232 18.57 10.68 -9.27
CA THR A 232 17.88 10.96 -10.54
C THR A 232 17.24 12.34 -10.49
N PRO A 233 17.75 13.33 -11.27
CA PRO A 233 17.11 14.65 -11.43
C PRO A 233 15.65 14.49 -11.87
N GLY A 234 14.77 15.42 -11.47
CA GLY A 234 13.32 15.28 -11.62
C GLY A 234 12.68 14.41 -10.55
N LEU A 235 13.10 13.14 -10.40
CA LEU A 235 12.56 12.26 -9.35
C LEU A 235 12.89 12.77 -7.96
N ARG A 236 14.12 13.22 -7.75
CA ARG A 236 14.56 13.85 -6.50
C ARG A 236 13.73 15.09 -6.17
N GLU A 237 13.50 15.96 -7.15
CA GLU A 237 12.72 17.19 -6.97
C GLU A 237 11.26 16.86 -6.65
N LEU A 238 10.66 15.91 -7.38
CA LEU A 238 9.28 15.46 -7.13
C LEU A 238 9.13 14.81 -5.74
N ASP A 239 10.06 13.94 -5.35
CA ASP A 239 10.06 13.32 -4.01
C ASP A 239 10.24 14.38 -2.92
N GLY A 240 11.09 15.38 -3.14
CA GLY A 240 11.32 16.50 -2.22
C GLY A 240 10.20 17.54 -2.17
N LEU A 241 9.40 17.67 -3.23
CA LEU A 241 8.40 18.75 -3.37
C LEU A 241 7.45 18.83 -2.16
N GLY A 242 7.40 19.99 -1.50
CA GLY A 242 6.52 20.21 -0.35
C GLY A 242 7.01 19.66 0.99
N ARG A 243 8.15 18.95 1.04
CA ARG A 243 8.84 18.68 2.31
C ARG A 243 9.61 19.93 2.75
N ALA A 244 9.76 20.12 4.06
CA ALA A 244 10.67 21.14 4.58
C ALA A 244 12.09 20.87 4.07
N ALA A 245 12.85 21.94 3.78
CA ALA A 245 14.26 21.81 3.45
C ALA A 245 14.99 21.09 4.60
N ARG A 246 15.88 20.16 4.24
CA ARG A 246 16.70 19.41 5.18
C ARG A 246 17.66 20.32 5.93
#